data_AF-A0A150QQA0-F1
#
_entry.id   AF-A0A150QQA0-F1
#
_cell.length_a   1.000
_cell.length_b   1.000
_cell.length_c   1.000
_cell.angle_alpha   90.00
_cell.angle_beta   90.00
_cell.angle_gamma   90.00
#
_symmetry.space_group_name_H-M   'P 1'
#
loop_
_entity.id
_entity.type
_entity.pdbx_description
1 polymer ?
#
loop_
_entity_poly.entity_id
_entity_poly.type
_entity_poly.pdbx_seq_one_letter_code
_entity_poly.pdbx_strand_id
1 'polypeptide(L)'
;MVLDSLEAVIHASASRREWRRLAEVTGMSAMPGAGTSARNVDYASYFYALPTGGIGPLYLVGDLRPSPGAEANARLKLRWELLPEGPTPQRIKSSSRAVGGWPEVLRRLSADWPGTPGKEAVSVEVTATFVVDEAAHVPVPALRLKPKPVRQGGHQLAQTAVAWSIHPPSGPVHRLSVARLREGELVVAASGRHTLPLGPDMAAALEGAVWRGVDTFLRAP
;
A
#
# COMPACT_ATOMS: atom_id res chain seq x y z
N MET A 1 -15.76 0.10 -9.90
CA MET A 1 -14.45 0.47 -9.31
C MET A 1 -13.59 -0.78 -9.23
N VAL A 2 -12.31 -0.65 -9.59
CA VAL A 2 -11.29 -1.71 -9.47
C VAL A 2 -10.13 -1.16 -8.66
N LEU A 3 -9.71 -1.87 -7.61
CA LEU A 3 -8.46 -1.57 -6.90
C LEU A 3 -7.28 -1.98 -7.79
N ASP A 4 -6.46 -1.00 -8.17
CA ASP A 4 -5.24 -1.22 -8.94
C ASP A 4 -4.07 -1.57 -8.02
N SER A 5 -3.89 -0.78 -6.97
CA SER A 5 -2.81 -0.98 -6.00
C SER A 5 -3.17 -0.44 -4.62
N LEU A 6 -2.66 -1.09 -3.59
CA LEU A 6 -2.77 -0.68 -2.19
C LEU A 6 -1.40 -0.79 -1.53
N GLU A 7 -1.02 0.23 -0.78
CA GLU A 7 0.22 0.30 -0.04
C GLU A 7 -0.07 0.69 1.41
N ALA A 8 0.55 -0.04 2.33
CA ALA A 8 0.51 0.22 3.76
C ALA A 8 1.94 0.30 4.30
N VAL A 9 2.27 1.39 4.98
CA VAL A 9 3.56 1.57 5.65
C VAL A 9 3.33 1.65 7.16
N ILE A 10 3.96 0.73 7.88
CA ILE A 10 3.86 0.63 9.33
C ILE A 10 5.24 0.91 9.92
N HIS A 11 5.28 1.74 10.95
CA HIS A 11 6.49 2.07 11.68
C HIS A 11 6.42 1.52 13.10
N ALA A 12 7.53 0.99 13.59
CA ALA A 12 7.66 0.61 14.98
C ALA A 12 9.12 0.71 15.44
N SER A 13 9.30 0.73 16.76
CA SER A 13 10.60 0.72 17.42
C SER A 13 10.75 -0.56 18.22
N ALA A 14 11.87 -1.26 18.05
CA ALA A 14 12.16 -2.49 18.76
C ALA A 14 13.66 -2.79 18.80
N SER A 15 14.04 -3.74 19.64
CA SER A 15 15.40 -4.24 19.64
C SER A 15 15.71 -5.01 18.35
N ARG A 16 16.98 -5.00 17.96
CA ARG A 16 17.47 -5.77 16.82
C ARG A 16 17.13 -7.26 16.89
N ARG A 17 17.12 -7.82 18.11
CA ARG A 17 16.77 -9.24 18.34
C ARG A 17 15.31 -9.52 17.95
N GLU A 18 14.41 -8.60 18.26
CA GLU A 18 12.99 -8.71 17.92
C GLU A 18 12.78 -8.60 16.41
N TRP A 19 13.49 -7.69 15.72
CA TRP A 19 13.41 -7.60 14.26
C TRP A 19 13.90 -8.87 13.55
N ARG A 20 15.01 -9.45 14.01
CA ARG A 20 15.49 -10.74 13.47
C ARG A 20 14.49 -11.86 13.71
N ARG A 21 13.97 -11.96 14.93
CA ARG A 21 12.94 -12.93 15.27
C ARG A 21 11.72 -12.76 14.36
N LEU A 22 11.25 -11.53 14.13
CA LEU A 22 10.13 -11.26 13.22
C LEU A 22 10.43 -11.79 11.80
N ALA A 23 11.60 -11.47 11.24
CA ALA A 23 11.99 -11.93 9.91
C ALA A 23 12.05 -13.46 9.82
N GLU A 24 12.59 -14.13 10.84
CA GLU A 24 12.67 -15.60 10.93
C GLU A 24 11.27 -16.24 11.00
N VAL A 25 10.41 -15.80 11.93
CA VAL A 25 9.09 -16.43 12.11
C VAL A 25 8.17 -16.19 10.92
N THR A 26 8.29 -15.04 10.26
CA THR A 26 7.50 -14.71 9.06
C THR A 26 8.05 -15.37 7.78
N GLY A 27 9.25 -15.96 7.82
CA GLY A 27 9.88 -16.61 6.67
C GLY A 27 10.42 -15.62 5.63
N MET A 28 10.71 -14.38 6.02
CA MET A 28 11.26 -13.37 5.13
C MET A 28 12.68 -13.73 4.69
N SER A 29 13.03 -13.34 3.47
CA SER A 29 14.38 -13.48 2.92
C SER A 29 15.20 -12.23 3.21
N ALA A 30 16.48 -12.40 3.57
CA ALA A 30 17.40 -11.26 3.71
C ALA A 30 17.59 -10.55 2.37
N MET A 31 17.67 -9.21 2.38
CA MET A 31 17.91 -8.44 1.15
C MET A 31 19.34 -8.65 0.62
N PRO A 32 19.54 -8.80 -0.70
CA PRO A 32 20.88 -8.84 -1.28
C PRO A 32 21.64 -7.54 -0.98
N GLY A 33 22.88 -7.65 -0.51
CA GLY A 33 23.70 -6.48 -0.14
C GLY A 33 23.36 -5.87 1.22
N ALA A 34 22.37 -6.42 1.95
CA ALA A 34 22.22 -6.18 3.39
C ALA A 34 23.49 -6.69 4.08
N GLY A 35 24.38 -5.76 4.47
CA GLY A 35 25.79 -6.04 4.67
C GLY A 35 26.06 -7.13 5.72
N THR A 36 26.86 -8.14 5.36
CA THR A 36 27.49 -9.07 6.29
C THR A 36 28.70 -8.43 7.00
N SER A 37 28.60 -7.15 7.40
CA SER A 37 29.67 -6.50 8.16
C SER A 37 29.53 -6.85 9.63
N ALA A 38 30.63 -7.23 10.28
CA ALA A 38 30.68 -7.72 11.66
C ALA A 38 30.16 -6.72 12.73
N ARG A 39 29.84 -5.47 12.35
CA ARG A 39 29.26 -4.46 13.25
C ARG A 39 27.76 -4.24 13.03
N ASN A 40 27.28 -4.34 11.79
CA ASN A 40 25.87 -4.13 11.42
C ASN A 40 25.32 -5.33 10.61
N VAL A 41 25.00 -6.45 11.25
CA VAL A 41 23.94 -7.37 10.80
C VAL A 41 22.64 -6.60 10.58
N ASP A 42 22.38 -6.37 9.31
CA ASP A 42 21.19 -5.74 8.75
C ASP A 42 20.00 -6.70 8.87
N TYR A 43 18.84 -6.23 9.34
CA TYR A 43 17.59 -7.00 9.37
C TYR A 43 16.67 -6.65 8.19
N ALA A 44 17.21 -5.89 7.22
CA ALA A 44 16.63 -5.70 5.91
C ALA A 44 16.19 -7.03 5.30
N SER A 45 14.89 -7.18 5.13
CA SER A 45 14.29 -8.42 4.65
C SER A 45 13.05 -8.14 3.81
N TYR A 46 12.69 -9.10 2.98
CA TYR A 46 11.59 -8.98 2.04
C TYR A 46 10.87 -10.32 1.84
N PHE A 47 9.66 -10.23 1.31
CA PHE A 47 8.93 -11.42 0.87
C PHE A 47 7.98 -11.10 -0.27
N TYR A 48 7.59 -12.15 -0.99
CA TYR A 48 6.46 -12.17 -1.90
C TYR A 48 5.47 -13.22 -1.41
N ALA A 49 4.20 -12.89 -1.38
CA ALA A 49 3.15 -13.78 -0.92
C ALA A 49 1.96 -13.76 -1.89
N LEU A 50 1.66 -14.92 -2.47
CA LEU A 50 0.48 -15.11 -3.31
C LEU A 50 -0.77 -15.24 -2.44
N PRO A 51 -1.95 -14.87 -2.96
CA PRO A 51 -3.20 -15.13 -2.27
C PRO A 51 -3.43 -16.65 -2.18
N THR A 52 -3.95 -17.11 -1.05
CA THR A 52 -4.40 -18.50 -0.88
C THR A 52 -5.90 -18.57 -1.15
N GLY A 53 -6.33 -19.47 -2.05
CA GLY A 53 -7.76 -19.79 -2.20
C GLY A 53 -8.62 -18.78 -2.98
N GLY A 54 -8.11 -18.24 -4.09
CA GLY A 54 -8.95 -17.55 -5.10
C GLY A 54 -9.27 -16.08 -4.82
N ILE A 55 -8.66 -15.45 -3.82
CA ILE A 55 -8.93 -14.05 -3.49
C ILE A 55 -8.02 -13.13 -4.31
N GLY A 56 -8.48 -12.80 -5.51
CA GLY A 56 -8.01 -11.67 -6.31
C GLY A 56 -6.69 -11.86 -7.08
N PRO A 57 -6.43 -10.98 -8.07
CA PRO A 57 -5.21 -11.00 -8.88
C PRO A 57 -3.99 -10.39 -8.17
N LEU A 58 -4.18 -9.83 -6.97
CA LEU A 58 -3.15 -9.10 -6.25
C LEU A 58 -2.27 -10.07 -5.47
N TYR A 59 -0.96 -9.90 -5.60
CA TYR A 59 0.01 -10.52 -4.70
C TYR A 59 0.56 -9.47 -3.73
N LEU A 60 1.04 -9.94 -2.57
CA LEU A 60 1.59 -9.09 -1.54
C LEU A 60 3.12 -9.07 -1.60
N VAL A 61 3.69 -7.88 -1.59
CA VAL A 61 5.13 -7.63 -1.42
C VAL A 61 5.34 -7.02 -0.04
N GLY A 62 6.23 -7.63 0.74
CA GLY A 62 6.70 -7.05 1.99
C GLY A 62 8.16 -6.61 1.89
N ASP A 63 8.46 -5.42 2.39
CA ASP A 63 9.81 -4.86 2.47
C ASP A 63 10.00 -4.25 3.87
N LEU A 64 10.82 -4.91 4.70
CA LEU A 64 11.21 -4.47 6.04
C LEU A 64 12.57 -3.81 5.96
N ARG A 65 12.67 -2.56 6.42
CA ARG A 65 13.96 -1.82 6.48
C ARG A 65 14.15 -1.09 7.80
N PRO A 66 15.39 -1.01 8.30
CA PRO A 66 15.76 -0.03 9.31
C PRO A 66 15.53 1.40 8.79
N SER A 67 15.18 2.30 9.69
CA SER A 67 15.09 3.73 9.40
C SER A 67 16.49 4.32 9.38
N PRO A 68 16.86 5.11 8.35
CA PRO A 68 18.18 5.74 8.30
C PRO A 68 18.46 6.56 9.56
N GLY A 69 19.60 6.33 10.22
CA GLY A 69 19.99 7.04 11.43
C GLY A 69 19.25 6.63 12.72
N ALA A 70 18.32 5.68 12.67
CA ALA A 70 17.58 5.17 13.82
C ALA A 70 17.37 3.66 13.71
N GLU A 71 18.43 2.88 13.92
CA GLU A 71 18.42 1.42 13.70
C GLU A 71 17.42 0.65 14.59
N ALA A 72 16.97 1.24 15.70
CA ALA A 72 15.88 0.68 16.52
C ALA A 72 14.51 0.81 15.85
N ASN A 73 14.36 1.78 14.94
CA ASN A 73 13.11 2.05 14.24
C ASN A 73 13.13 1.37 12.88
N ALA A 74 12.10 0.58 12.59
CA ALA A 74 11.94 -0.03 11.28
C ALA A 74 10.64 0.45 10.61
N ARG A 75 10.63 0.35 9.28
CA ARG A 75 9.42 0.44 8.47
C ARG A 75 9.16 -0.90 7.82
N LEU A 76 7.92 -1.39 7.91
CA LEU A 76 7.41 -2.46 7.06
C LEU A 76 6.51 -1.83 6.02
N LYS A 77 6.89 -2.01 4.76
CA LYS A 77 6.10 -1.62 3.61
C LYS A 77 5.41 -2.87 3.04
N LEU A 78 4.09 -2.85 3.02
CA LEU A 78 3.25 -3.88 2.42
C LEU A 78 2.59 -3.30 1.17
N ARG A 79 2.75 -3.96 0.04
CA ARG A 79 2.16 -3.56 -1.24
C ARG A 79 1.36 -4.70 -1.84
N TRP A 80 0.10 -4.42 -2.13
CA TRP A 80 -0.77 -5.28 -2.91
C TRP A 80 -0.84 -4.74 -4.32
N GLU A 81 -0.36 -5.54 -5.27
CA GLU A 81 -0.26 -5.14 -6.66
C GLU A 81 -0.57 -6.31 -7.59
N LEU A 82 -0.99 -5.99 -8.82
CA LEU A 82 -1.32 -6.98 -9.83
C LEU A 82 -0.09 -7.83 -10.16
N LEU A 83 -0.31 -9.15 -10.27
CA LEU A 83 0.71 -10.01 -10.86
C LEU A 83 1.02 -9.56 -12.29
N PRO A 84 2.30 -9.53 -12.70
CA PRO A 84 2.65 -9.32 -14.09
C PRO A 84 1.95 -10.33 -15.00
N GLU A 85 1.56 -9.90 -16.20
CA GLU A 85 0.99 -10.79 -17.20
C GLU A 85 1.92 -11.98 -17.50
N GLY A 86 1.32 -13.16 -17.65
CA GLY A 86 2.03 -14.40 -17.94
C GLY A 86 2.32 -15.27 -16.70
N PRO A 87 3.22 -16.26 -16.84
CA PRO A 87 3.49 -17.21 -15.76
C PRO A 87 4.12 -16.53 -14.55
N THR A 88 3.60 -16.81 -13.34
CA THR A 88 4.16 -16.28 -12.10
C THR A 88 5.65 -16.66 -11.96
N PRO A 89 6.56 -15.69 -11.77
CA PRO A 89 7.99 -15.94 -11.60
C PRO A 89 8.32 -16.93 -10.48
N GLN A 90 9.30 -17.81 -10.70
CA GLN A 90 9.68 -18.84 -9.72
C GLN A 90 10.12 -18.27 -8.37
N ARG A 91 10.77 -17.09 -8.35
CA ARG A 91 11.15 -16.40 -7.11
C ARG A 91 9.94 -16.03 -6.25
N ILE A 92 8.83 -15.60 -6.88
CA ILE A 92 7.58 -15.26 -6.18
C ILE A 92 6.95 -16.55 -5.63
N LYS A 93 6.88 -17.62 -6.42
CA LYS A 93 6.37 -18.92 -5.98
C LYS A 93 7.15 -19.49 -4.78
N SER A 94 8.48 -19.44 -4.84
CA SER A 94 9.33 -19.94 -3.75
C SER A 94 9.22 -19.10 -2.48
N SER A 95 9.26 -17.76 -2.60
CA SER A 95 9.06 -16.87 -1.45
C SER A 95 7.66 -17.05 -0.84
N SER A 96 6.63 -17.15 -1.68
CA SER A 96 5.25 -17.36 -1.22
C SER A 96 5.08 -18.68 -0.46
N ARG A 97 5.74 -19.76 -0.91
CA ARG A 97 5.72 -21.05 -0.18
C ARG A 97 6.43 -20.94 1.16
N ALA A 98 7.54 -20.21 1.24
CA ALA A 98 8.29 -20.02 2.49
C ALA A 98 7.46 -19.28 3.55
N VAL A 99 6.69 -18.28 3.13
CA VAL A 99 5.85 -17.48 4.05
C VAL A 99 4.43 -18.01 4.23
N GLY A 100 4.04 -19.06 3.49
CA GLY A 100 2.72 -19.69 3.57
C GLY A 100 1.59 -18.96 2.82
N GLY A 101 1.92 -18.02 1.93
CA GLY A 101 0.97 -17.15 1.24
C GLY A 101 0.56 -15.92 2.07
N TRP A 102 -0.22 -15.01 1.48
CA TRP A 102 -0.57 -13.74 2.14
C TRP A 102 -1.20 -13.97 3.51
N PRO A 103 -2.28 -14.78 3.64
CA PRO A 103 -3.05 -14.80 4.90
C PRO A 103 -2.19 -15.23 6.08
N GLU A 104 -1.31 -16.19 5.83
CA GLU A 104 -0.41 -16.71 6.85
C GLU A 104 0.70 -15.72 7.21
N VAL A 105 1.34 -15.06 6.24
CA VAL A 105 2.38 -14.07 6.56
C VAL A 105 1.81 -12.87 7.31
N LEU A 106 0.61 -12.38 6.96
CA LEU A 106 -0.05 -11.31 7.71
C LEU A 106 -0.47 -11.74 9.12
N ARG A 107 -0.90 -13.00 9.30
CA ARG A 107 -1.20 -13.58 10.62
C ARG A 107 0.05 -13.62 11.50
N ARG A 108 1.19 -14.06 10.96
CA ARG A 108 2.48 -14.11 11.67
C ARG A 108 3.00 -12.71 11.99
N LEU A 109 2.92 -11.79 11.02
CA LEU A 109 3.22 -10.37 11.24
C LEU A 109 2.41 -9.83 12.41
N SER A 110 1.09 -10.02 12.43
CA SER A 110 0.22 -9.58 13.53
C SER A 110 0.60 -10.17 14.89
N ALA A 111 1.01 -11.45 14.93
CA ALA A 111 1.34 -12.15 16.17
C ALA A 111 2.69 -11.75 16.77
N ASP A 112 3.69 -11.47 15.93
CA ASP A 112 5.07 -11.20 16.35
C ASP A 112 5.52 -9.75 16.08
N TRP A 113 4.63 -8.85 15.64
CA TRP A 113 4.95 -7.45 15.37
C TRP A 113 5.53 -6.79 16.63
N PRO A 114 6.74 -6.23 16.57
CA PRO A 114 7.38 -5.70 17.75
C PRO A 114 7.00 -4.22 17.98
N GLY A 115 7.22 -3.72 19.20
CA GLY A 115 6.96 -2.32 19.55
C GLY A 115 5.51 -1.97 19.92
N THR A 116 4.62 -2.95 20.02
CA THR A 116 3.25 -2.79 20.58
C THR A 116 2.97 -3.92 21.58
N PRO A 117 3.25 -3.71 22.88
CA PRO A 117 2.87 -4.68 23.90
C PRO A 117 1.34 -4.74 23.99
N GLY A 118 0.74 -5.83 23.49
CA GLY A 118 -0.71 -5.93 23.32
C GLY A 118 -1.13 -5.51 21.92
N LYS A 119 -2.02 -6.29 21.31
CA LYS A 119 -2.49 -6.27 19.90
C LYS A 119 -3.28 -4.99 19.53
N GLU A 120 -2.85 -3.83 20.00
CA GLU A 120 -3.49 -2.56 19.77
C GLU A 120 -3.29 -2.11 18.33
N ALA A 121 -4.24 -1.32 17.84
CA ALA A 121 -4.24 -0.82 16.49
C ALA A 121 -2.95 -0.02 16.21
N VAL A 122 -2.31 -0.30 15.07
CA VAL A 122 -1.11 0.43 14.64
C VAL A 122 -1.49 1.58 13.73
N SER A 123 -0.70 2.65 13.78
CA SER A 123 -0.78 3.73 12.80
C SER A 123 -0.17 3.29 11.49
N VAL A 124 -0.96 3.34 10.42
CA VAL A 124 -0.59 2.93 9.06
C VAL A 124 -0.68 4.13 8.14
N GLU A 125 0.41 4.42 7.42
CA GLU A 125 0.35 5.33 6.27
C GLU A 125 -0.13 4.53 5.07
N VAL A 126 -1.24 4.96 4.48
CA VAL A 126 -1.92 4.24 3.41
C VAL A 126 -1.88 5.04 2.11
N THR A 127 -1.65 4.35 1.01
CA THR A 127 -1.88 4.86 -0.34
C THR A 127 -2.67 3.83 -1.12
N ALA A 128 -3.76 4.23 -1.76
CA ALA A 128 -4.55 3.35 -2.62
C ALA A 128 -4.82 4.02 -3.97
N THR A 129 -4.79 3.21 -5.03
CA THR A 129 -5.09 3.64 -6.39
C THR A 129 -6.27 2.83 -6.90
N PHE A 130 -7.29 3.53 -7.38
CA PHE A 130 -8.50 2.93 -7.95
C PHE A 130 -8.63 3.34 -9.41
N VAL A 131 -9.06 2.41 -10.25
CA VAL A 131 -9.58 2.70 -11.58
C VAL A 131 -11.10 2.72 -11.50
N VAL A 132 -11.71 3.81 -11.95
CA VAL A 132 -13.16 4.01 -11.92
C VAL A 132 -13.68 4.39 -13.28
N ASP A 133 -14.86 3.86 -13.61
CA ASP A 133 -15.65 4.32 -14.74
C ASP A 133 -16.21 5.71 -14.41
N GLU A 134 -15.90 6.70 -15.25
CA GLU A 134 -16.30 8.09 -15.06
C GLU A 134 -17.83 8.24 -15.06
N ALA A 135 -18.57 7.39 -15.79
CA ALA A 135 -20.03 7.43 -15.83
C ALA A 135 -20.67 6.92 -14.53
N ALA A 136 -20.05 5.95 -13.86
CA ALA A 136 -20.53 5.39 -12.60
C ALA A 136 -20.07 6.17 -11.37
N HIS A 137 -18.87 6.78 -11.44
CA HIS A 137 -18.22 7.47 -10.33
C HIS A 137 -17.75 8.86 -10.76
N VAL A 138 -18.72 9.73 -11.04
CA VAL A 138 -18.48 11.06 -11.57
C VAL A 138 -17.83 11.95 -10.49
N PRO A 139 -16.62 12.49 -10.70
CA PRO A 139 -16.02 13.41 -9.74
C PRO A 139 -16.90 14.64 -9.52
N VAL A 140 -16.96 15.12 -8.29
CA VAL A 140 -17.64 16.41 -8.00
C VAL A 140 -17.02 17.53 -8.83
N PRO A 141 -17.74 18.62 -9.16
CA PRO A 141 -17.27 19.62 -10.12
C PRO A 141 -15.88 20.20 -9.85
N ALA A 142 -15.53 20.40 -8.57
CA ALA A 142 -14.22 20.87 -8.15
C ALA A 142 -13.07 19.91 -8.52
N LEU A 143 -13.40 18.62 -8.71
CA LEU A 143 -12.44 17.56 -9.02
C LEU A 143 -12.37 17.17 -10.50
N ARG A 144 -13.24 17.74 -11.33
CA ARG A 144 -13.25 17.39 -12.76
C ARG A 144 -12.07 18.01 -13.48
N LEU A 145 -11.45 17.22 -14.36
CA LEU A 145 -10.43 17.71 -15.27
C LEU A 145 -11.04 18.71 -16.24
N LYS A 146 -10.34 19.82 -16.48
CA LYS A 146 -10.79 20.86 -17.41
C LYS A 146 -10.93 20.24 -18.81
N PRO A 147 -12.13 20.31 -19.43
CA PRO A 147 -12.35 19.70 -20.73
C PRO A 147 -11.62 20.43 -21.86
N LYS A 148 -11.43 21.75 -21.71
CA LYS A 148 -10.74 22.58 -22.69
C LYS A 148 -9.28 22.78 -22.30
N PRO A 149 -8.33 22.58 -23.23
CA PRO A 149 -6.93 22.84 -22.97
C PRO A 149 -6.68 24.35 -22.84
N VAL A 150 -5.68 24.71 -22.05
CA VAL A 150 -5.25 26.09 -21.81
C VAL A 150 -4.23 26.48 -22.88
N ARG A 151 -4.36 27.67 -23.46
CA ARG A 151 -3.36 28.21 -24.39
C ARG A 151 -2.41 29.14 -23.65
N GLN A 152 -1.10 28.90 -23.75
CA GLN A 152 -0.06 29.75 -23.15
C GLN A 152 1.12 29.85 -24.12
N GLY A 153 1.45 31.07 -24.55
CA GLY A 153 2.62 31.33 -25.41
C GLY A 153 2.66 30.55 -26.73
N GLY A 154 1.51 30.25 -27.33
CA GLY A 154 1.42 29.42 -28.55
C GLY A 154 1.36 27.91 -28.29
N HIS A 155 1.56 27.46 -27.05
CA HIS A 155 1.38 26.06 -26.65
C HIS A 155 -0.05 25.77 -26.19
N GLN A 156 -0.49 24.52 -26.37
CA GLN A 156 -1.78 24.00 -25.91
C GLN A 156 -1.56 22.96 -24.81
N LEU A 157 -1.98 23.26 -23.59
CA LEU A 157 -1.78 22.45 -22.39
C LEU A 157 -3.10 21.79 -21.97
N ALA A 158 -3.18 20.46 -22.06
CA ALA A 158 -4.31 19.69 -21.54
C ALA A 158 -4.07 19.34 -20.06
N GLN A 159 -5.11 19.48 -19.23
CA GLN A 159 -5.05 19.02 -17.85
C GLN A 159 -5.25 17.51 -17.82
N THR A 160 -4.21 16.77 -17.40
CA THR A 160 -4.23 15.30 -17.35
C THR A 160 -4.46 14.76 -15.93
N ALA A 161 -4.15 15.56 -14.92
CA ALA A 161 -4.34 15.23 -13.51
C ALA A 161 -4.61 16.49 -12.66
N VAL A 162 -5.22 16.27 -11.50
CA VAL A 162 -5.48 17.25 -10.44
C VAL A 162 -5.33 16.58 -9.09
N ALA A 163 -4.83 17.32 -8.10
CA ALA A 163 -4.64 16.81 -6.76
C ALA A 163 -5.04 17.84 -5.70
N TRP A 164 -5.55 17.36 -4.57
CA TRP A 164 -6.01 18.16 -3.46
C TRP A 164 -5.52 17.61 -2.13
N SER A 165 -5.32 18.52 -1.20
CA SER A 165 -5.26 18.20 0.23
C SER A 165 -6.68 18.29 0.79
N ILE A 166 -7.03 17.33 1.63
CA ILE A 166 -8.36 17.21 2.22
C ILE A 166 -8.22 17.40 3.74
N HIS A 167 -8.97 18.36 4.26
CA HIS A 167 -9.08 18.57 5.70
C HIS A 167 -10.07 17.57 6.31
N PRO A 168 -9.83 17.09 7.55
CA PRO A 168 -10.78 16.25 8.25
C PRO A 168 -12.18 16.88 8.38
N PRO A 169 -13.26 16.08 8.48
CA PRO A 169 -13.28 14.62 8.52
C PRO A 169 -13.37 13.97 7.12
N SER A 170 -12.43 13.07 6.81
CA SER A 170 -12.36 12.36 5.51
C SER A 170 -11.92 10.89 5.66
N GLY A 171 -12.08 10.32 6.86
CA GLY A 171 -11.51 9.03 7.21
C GLY A 171 -9.98 9.05 7.08
N PRO A 172 -9.35 8.04 6.46
CA PRO A 172 -7.90 7.99 6.31
C PRO A 172 -7.35 8.82 5.14
N VAL A 173 -8.19 9.58 4.43
CA VAL A 173 -7.81 10.28 3.19
C VAL A 173 -7.42 11.72 3.48
N HIS A 174 -6.14 12.06 3.37
CA HIS A 174 -5.63 13.44 3.49
C HIS A 174 -5.24 14.06 2.14
N ARG A 175 -4.98 13.22 1.13
CA ARG A 175 -4.69 13.65 -0.22
C ARG A 175 -5.47 12.82 -1.20
N LEU A 176 -5.98 13.47 -2.24
CA LEU A 176 -6.69 12.84 -3.34
C LEU A 176 -6.14 13.39 -4.66
N SER A 177 -5.99 12.53 -5.65
CA SER A 177 -5.63 12.90 -7.01
C SER A 177 -6.55 12.17 -7.98
N VAL A 178 -7.00 12.89 -8.99
CA VAL A 178 -7.80 12.34 -10.10
C VAL A 178 -7.03 12.60 -11.40
N ALA A 179 -6.85 11.55 -12.20
CA ALA A 179 -6.18 11.61 -13.49
C ALA A 179 -7.00 10.86 -14.55
N ARG A 180 -6.92 11.30 -15.81
CA ARG A 180 -7.55 10.58 -16.92
C ARG A 180 -6.65 9.43 -17.35
N LEU A 181 -7.18 8.22 -17.36
CA LEU A 181 -6.47 7.05 -17.86
C LEU A 181 -6.70 6.91 -19.37
N ARG A 182 -7.97 6.83 -19.77
CA ARG A 182 -8.44 6.83 -21.15
C ARG A 182 -9.85 7.42 -21.20
N GLU A 183 -10.46 7.43 -22.37
CA GLU A 183 -11.85 7.88 -22.51
C GLU A 183 -12.79 7.05 -21.61
N GLY A 184 -13.58 7.74 -20.78
CA GLY A 184 -14.52 7.11 -19.85
C GLY A 184 -13.90 6.51 -18.58
N GLU A 185 -12.58 6.57 -18.40
CA GLU A 185 -11.92 5.99 -17.22
C GLU A 185 -10.97 6.97 -16.52
N LEU A 186 -11.10 6.99 -15.19
CA LEU A 186 -10.29 7.81 -14.30
C LEU A 186 -9.46 6.92 -13.36
N VAL A 187 -8.26 7.39 -13.07
CA VAL A 187 -7.45 6.89 -11.95
C VAL A 187 -7.63 7.84 -10.78
N VAL A 188 -8.00 7.28 -9.63
CA VAL A 188 -8.16 8.00 -8.38
C VAL A 188 -7.15 7.46 -7.38
N ALA A 189 -6.16 8.29 -7.03
CA ALA A 189 -5.16 7.96 -6.03
C ALA A 189 -5.45 8.71 -4.74
N ALA A 190 -5.50 8.01 -3.62
CA ALA A 190 -5.77 8.56 -2.31
C ALA A 190 -4.70 8.14 -1.32
N SER A 191 -4.30 9.04 -0.43
CA SER A 191 -3.36 8.72 0.64
C SER A 191 -3.64 9.47 1.93
N GLY A 192 -3.14 8.91 3.02
CA GLY A 192 -3.21 9.50 4.34
C GLY A 192 -2.85 8.48 5.41
N ARG A 193 -3.57 8.50 6.54
CA ARG A 193 -3.23 7.70 7.71
C ARG A 193 -4.46 7.03 8.31
N HIS A 194 -4.33 5.76 8.67
CA HIS A 194 -5.37 5.01 9.36
C HIS A 194 -4.81 4.32 10.59
N THR A 195 -5.66 4.06 11.58
CA THR A 195 -5.30 3.27 12.77
C THR A 195 -6.15 2.02 12.75
N LEU A 196 -5.51 0.84 12.62
CA LEU A 196 -6.21 -0.44 12.56
C LEU A 196 -5.35 -1.58 13.14
N PRO A 197 -5.94 -2.71 13.57
CA PRO A 197 -5.17 -3.86 14.00
C PRO A 197 -4.42 -4.50 12.83
N LEU A 198 -3.17 -4.94 13.05
CA LEU A 198 -2.49 -5.80 12.10
C LEU A 198 -3.20 -7.15 12.02
N GLY A 199 -3.38 -7.67 10.81
CA GLY A 199 -4.05 -8.94 10.63
C GLY A 199 -4.28 -9.31 9.16
N PRO A 200 -4.84 -10.50 8.91
CA PRO A 200 -5.10 -11.01 7.56
C PRO A 200 -6.07 -10.12 6.77
N ASP A 201 -6.98 -9.41 7.45
CA ASP A 201 -8.04 -8.59 6.85
C ASP A 201 -7.61 -7.14 6.59
N MET A 202 -6.35 -6.78 6.87
CA MET A 202 -5.87 -5.40 6.79
C MET A 202 -6.07 -4.78 5.41
N ALA A 203 -5.86 -5.54 4.32
CA ALA A 203 -6.04 -5.02 2.97
C ALA A 203 -7.50 -4.59 2.73
N ALA A 204 -8.47 -5.46 3.04
CA ALA A 204 -9.89 -5.17 2.87
C ALA A 204 -10.35 -4.01 3.79
N ALA A 205 -9.85 -3.97 5.03
CA ALA A 205 -10.13 -2.87 5.95
C ALA A 205 -9.63 -1.52 5.44
N LEU A 206 -8.38 -1.48 4.94
CA LEU A 206 -7.76 -0.29 4.36
C LEU A 206 -8.46 0.14 3.07
N GLU A 207 -8.67 -0.80 2.14
CA GLU A 207 -9.38 -0.55 0.88
C GLU A 207 -10.77 0.05 1.16
N GLY A 208 -11.56 -0.59 2.02
CA GLY A 208 -12.89 -0.11 2.37
C GLY A 208 -12.88 1.25 3.08
N ALA A 209 -11.92 1.49 3.97
CA ALA A 209 -11.80 2.77 4.66
C ALA A 209 -11.39 3.91 3.73
N VAL A 210 -10.41 3.68 2.84
CA VAL A 210 -9.98 4.67 1.85
C VAL A 210 -11.08 4.90 0.83
N TRP A 211 -11.71 3.84 0.30
CA TRP A 211 -12.79 3.97 -0.68
C TRP A 211 -13.97 4.76 -0.13
N ARG A 212 -14.40 4.50 1.12
CA ARG A 212 -15.45 5.31 1.76
C ARG A 212 -15.09 6.80 1.81
N GLY A 213 -13.82 7.14 2.04
CA GLY A 213 -13.35 8.53 2.02
C GLY A 213 -13.24 9.12 0.62
N VAL A 214 -12.92 8.31 -0.40
CA VAL A 214 -12.86 8.73 -1.81
C VAL A 214 -14.25 8.92 -2.41
N ASP A 215 -15.17 8.01 -2.13
CA ASP A 215 -16.51 7.93 -2.72
C ASP A 215 -17.36 9.16 -2.43
N THR A 216 -17.12 9.85 -1.30
CA THR A 216 -17.75 11.16 -0.99
C THR A 216 -17.46 12.23 -2.04
N PHE A 217 -16.36 12.09 -2.79
CA PHE A 217 -15.93 13.02 -3.83
C PHE A 217 -16.21 12.53 -5.26
N LEU A 218 -16.75 11.33 -5.40
CA LEU A 218 -17.12 10.70 -6.69
C LEU A 218 -18.63 10.47 -6.84
N ARG A 219 -19.42 10.92 -5.87
CA ARG A 219 -20.88 11.02 -5.95
C ARG A 219 -21.26 12.41 -6.43
N ALA A 220 -21.25 12.64 -7.73
CA ALA A 220 -22.00 13.77 -8.25
C ALA A 220 -23.51 13.45 -8.10
N PRO A 221 -24.34 14.37 -7.57
CA PRO A 221 -25.79 14.26 -7.67
C PRO A 221 -26.27 14.28 -9.13
#